data_AF-A0A5E4PGN1-F1
#
_entry.id   AF-A0A5E4PGN1-F1
#
_cell.length_a   1.000
_cell.length_b   1.000
_cell.length_c   1.000
_cell.angle_alpha   90.00
_cell.angle_beta   90.00
_cell.angle_gamma   90.00
#
_symmetry.space_group_name_H-M   'P 1'
#
loop_
_entity.id
_entity.type
_entity.pdbx_description
1 polymer ?
#
loop_
_entity_poly.entity_id
_entity_poly.type
_entity_poly.pdbx_seq_one_letter_code
_entity_poly.pdbx_strand_id
1 'polypeptide(L)'
;MQYFSPSAPYIHPPDKNISRMKTEKITFSLVKHVYEQTITAMLASLFCTSLILFVLYDSRNSNVILLVWAAFTFSVTFARIALVLFFKSYDYAENRLKLWVNLYILGALLGGACWGLMGIYLFPSANPVEQTFMILMVAGVTAGAVPLSAAIPGAAAGFLIAAIVPLILTIALIDNHVYHLFDFALSVYLSLPDSDHTQDA
;
A
#
# COMPACT_ATOMS: atom_id res chain seq x y z
N MET A 1 64.70 -2.10 -30.19
CA MET A 1 64.04 -2.29 -28.87
C MET A 1 62.54 -2.35 -29.11
N GLN A 2 61.95 -3.54 -29.08
CA GLN A 2 60.49 -3.70 -29.14
C GLN A 2 59.94 -3.47 -27.74
N TYR A 3 59.13 -2.42 -27.57
CA TYR A 3 58.42 -2.12 -26.33
C TYR A 3 57.34 -3.19 -26.12
N PHE A 4 57.52 -4.05 -25.11
CA PHE A 4 56.49 -4.97 -24.64
C PHE A 4 55.43 -4.13 -23.89
N SER A 5 54.28 -3.88 -24.51
CA SER A 5 53.15 -3.25 -23.82
C SER A 5 52.54 -4.29 -22.86
N PRO A 6 52.35 -3.97 -21.57
CA PRO A 6 51.67 -4.89 -20.64
C PRO A 6 50.23 -5.10 -21.13
N SER A 7 49.86 -6.33 -21.46
CA SER A 7 48.48 -6.69 -21.75
C SER A 7 47.60 -6.31 -20.56
N ALA A 8 46.60 -5.45 -20.80
CA ALA A 8 45.66 -5.03 -19.77
C ALA A 8 45.08 -6.26 -19.05
N PRO A 9 44.95 -6.24 -17.71
CA PRO A 9 44.41 -7.37 -16.97
C PRO A 9 43.02 -7.72 -17.48
N TYR A 10 42.83 -8.99 -17.82
CA TYR A 10 41.55 -9.50 -18.31
C TYR A 10 40.54 -9.46 -17.16
N ILE A 11 39.67 -8.45 -17.16
CA ILE A 11 38.56 -8.38 -16.20
C ILE A 11 37.52 -9.40 -16.64
N HIS A 12 37.38 -10.49 -15.90
CA HIS A 12 36.30 -11.43 -16.13
C HIS A 12 34.96 -10.68 -16.01
N PRO A 13 34.12 -10.68 -17.06
CA PRO A 13 32.78 -10.12 -16.94
C PRO A 13 32.05 -10.88 -15.82
N PRO A 14 31.28 -10.18 -14.97
CA PRO A 14 30.61 -10.80 -13.85
C PRO A 14 29.76 -11.98 -14.33
N ASP A 15 29.93 -13.13 -13.70
CA ASP A 15 29.16 -14.34 -14.02
C ASP A 15 27.67 -14.02 -13.88
N LYS A 16 26.93 -14.15 -15.00
CA LYS A 16 25.48 -13.92 -15.06
C LYS A 16 24.72 -14.77 -14.04
N ASN A 17 25.24 -15.92 -13.63
CA ASN A 17 24.64 -16.77 -12.62
C ASN A 17 24.83 -16.17 -11.21
N ILE A 18 26.01 -15.62 -10.91
CA ILE A 18 26.29 -14.98 -9.61
C ILE A 18 25.46 -13.70 -9.43
N SER A 19 25.34 -12.88 -10.47
CA SER A 19 24.50 -11.68 -10.43
C SER A 19 23.01 -12.05 -10.24
N ARG A 20 22.51 -13.03 -10.99
CA ARG A 20 21.13 -13.52 -10.85
C ARG A 20 20.83 -14.09 -9.46
N MET A 21 21.71 -14.93 -8.91
CA MET A 21 21.54 -15.48 -7.55
C MET A 21 21.56 -14.38 -6.48
N LYS A 22 22.41 -13.35 -6.63
CA LYS A 22 22.41 -12.19 -5.73
C LYS A 22 21.09 -11.43 -5.80
N THR A 23 20.60 -11.14 -7.01
CA THR A 23 19.33 -10.43 -7.20
C THR A 23 18.16 -11.21 -6.59
N GLU A 24 18.06 -12.52 -6.84
CA GLU A 24 16.99 -13.37 -6.29
C GLU A 24 17.01 -13.39 -4.74
N LYS A 25 18.20 -13.47 -4.13
CA LYS A 25 18.36 -13.40 -2.66
C LYS A 25 17.99 -12.03 -2.07
N ILE A 26 18.34 -10.94 -2.74
CA ILE A 26 17.97 -9.58 -2.32
C ILE A 26 16.45 -9.43 -2.39
N THR A 27 15.83 -9.82 -3.51
CA THR A 27 14.37 -9.76 -3.68
C THR A 27 13.65 -10.59 -2.62
N PHE A 28 14.12 -11.80 -2.34
CA PHE A 28 13.56 -12.64 -1.28
C PHE A 28 13.64 -11.97 0.10
N SER A 29 14.79 -11.38 0.44
CA SER A 29 15.00 -10.69 1.71
C SER A 29 14.08 -9.47 1.86
N LEU A 30 13.89 -8.70 0.78
CA LEU A 30 12.98 -7.55 0.74
C LEU A 30 11.52 -7.98 0.94
N VAL A 31 11.06 -9.01 0.23
CA VAL A 31 9.69 -9.54 0.39
C VAL A 31 9.48 -10.06 1.81
N LYS A 32 10.44 -10.79 2.36
CA LYS A 32 10.38 -11.27 3.75
C LYS A 32 10.22 -10.11 4.73
N HIS A 33 11.02 -9.05 4.56
CA HIS A 33 10.96 -7.86 5.42
C HIS A 33 9.58 -7.17 5.36
N VAL A 34 9.02 -7.01 4.16
CA VAL A 34 7.66 -6.48 3.97
C VAL A 34 6.64 -7.32 4.73
N TYR A 35 6.66 -8.64 4.57
CA TYR A 35 5.74 -9.55 5.25
C TYR A 35 5.91 -9.54 6.79
N GLU A 36 7.10 -9.23 7.29
CA GLU A 36 7.33 -9.10 8.74
C GLU A 36 6.70 -7.83 9.31
N GLN A 37 6.82 -6.70 8.62
CA GLN A 37 6.40 -5.41 9.15
C GLN A 37 4.97 -5.00 8.79
N THR A 38 4.40 -5.52 7.69
CA THR A 38 3.10 -5.05 7.20
C THR A 38 1.93 -5.39 8.14
N ILE A 39 2.09 -6.37 9.04
CA ILE A 39 1.07 -6.66 10.07
C ILE A 39 0.77 -5.40 10.90
N THR A 40 1.76 -4.58 11.19
CA THR A 40 1.58 -3.31 11.91
C THR A 40 0.64 -2.37 11.16
N ALA A 41 0.80 -2.22 9.84
CA ALA A 41 -0.13 -1.44 9.01
C ALA A 41 -1.53 -2.05 8.99
N MET A 42 -1.65 -3.37 8.95
CA MET A 42 -2.94 -4.06 8.99
C MET A 42 -3.65 -3.82 10.32
N LEU A 43 -2.95 -3.88 11.45
CA LEU A 43 -3.49 -3.59 12.78
C LEU A 43 -3.94 -2.12 12.89
N ALA A 44 -3.14 -1.18 12.38
CA ALA A 44 -3.53 0.22 12.30
C ALA A 44 -4.80 0.40 11.47
N SER A 45 -4.91 -0.30 10.33
CA SER A 45 -6.13 -0.29 9.49
C SER A 45 -7.35 -0.83 10.24
N LEU A 46 -7.21 -1.91 11.01
CA LEU A 46 -8.29 -2.45 11.86
C LEU A 46 -8.73 -1.44 12.93
N PHE A 47 -7.75 -0.78 13.56
CA PHE A 47 -8.00 0.24 14.57
C PHE A 47 -8.76 1.44 13.97
N CYS A 48 -8.30 1.99 12.85
CA CYS A 48 -8.98 3.08 12.16
C CYS A 48 -10.38 2.68 11.67
N THR A 49 -10.56 1.45 11.18
CA THR A 49 -11.88 0.92 10.80
C THR A 49 -12.83 0.88 12.00
N SER A 50 -12.34 0.41 13.15
CA SER A 50 -13.10 0.34 14.40
C SER A 50 -13.47 1.73 14.90
N LEU A 51 -12.55 2.70 14.77
CA LEU A 51 -12.77 4.07 15.17
C LEU A 51 -13.83 4.76 14.29
N ILE A 52 -13.78 4.55 12.97
CA ILE A 52 -14.81 5.04 12.04
C ILE A 52 -16.16 4.41 12.36
N LEU A 53 -16.20 3.10 12.56
CA LEU A 53 -17.42 2.40 12.94
C LEU A 53 -18.01 3.02 14.21
N PHE A 54 -17.20 3.24 15.25
CA PHE A 54 -17.62 3.85 16.50
C PHE A 54 -18.16 5.28 16.33
N VAL A 55 -17.42 6.14 15.63
CA VAL A 55 -17.79 7.57 15.46
C VAL A 55 -19.05 7.73 14.62
N LEU A 56 -19.25 6.91 13.60
CA LEU A 56 -20.39 7.02 12.68
C LEU A 56 -21.64 6.23 13.10
N TYR A 57 -21.55 5.39 14.13
CA TYR A 57 -22.65 4.47 14.46
C TYR A 57 -23.90 5.20 14.95
N ASP A 58 -23.73 6.20 15.82
CA ASP A 58 -24.88 6.89 16.44
C ASP A 58 -25.38 8.08 15.61
N SER A 59 -24.61 8.54 14.62
CA SER A 59 -24.95 9.73 13.85
C SER A 59 -25.90 9.48 12.68
N ARG A 60 -26.24 8.21 12.40
CA ARG A 60 -26.97 7.81 11.18
C ARG A 60 -28.30 7.13 11.49
N ASN A 61 -29.32 7.48 10.69
CA ASN A 61 -30.64 6.82 10.73
C ASN A 61 -30.61 5.36 10.23
N SER A 62 -29.60 4.99 9.43
CA SER A 62 -29.40 3.60 8.95
C SER A 62 -27.92 3.26 8.87
N ASN A 63 -27.51 2.24 9.63
CA ASN A 63 -26.13 1.79 9.76
C ASN A 63 -25.77 0.63 8.82
N VAL A 64 -26.68 0.21 7.94
CA VAL A 64 -26.47 -0.97 7.07
C VAL A 64 -25.21 -0.81 6.21
N ILE A 65 -25.04 0.33 5.53
CA ILE A 65 -23.88 0.56 4.66
C ILE A 65 -22.58 0.60 5.46
N LEU A 66 -22.60 1.23 6.65
CA LEU A 66 -21.45 1.30 7.55
C LEU A 66 -21.02 -0.09 8.03
N LEU A 67 -21.98 -0.92 8.45
CA LEU A 67 -21.72 -2.27 8.92
C LEU A 67 -21.23 -3.19 7.80
N VAL A 68 -21.80 -3.09 6.60
CA VAL A 68 -21.35 -3.85 5.43
C VAL A 68 -19.91 -3.46 5.06
N TRP A 69 -19.61 -2.16 5.01
CA TRP A 69 -18.27 -1.67 4.74
C TRP A 69 -17.26 -2.13 5.82
N ALA A 70 -17.62 -2.04 7.10
CA ALA A 70 -16.77 -2.46 8.20
C ALA A 70 -16.52 -3.97 8.15
N ALA A 71 -17.57 -4.79 7.98
CA ALA A 71 -17.45 -6.25 7.86
C ALA A 71 -16.59 -6.65 6.65
N PHE A 72 -16.75 -5.97 5.51
CA PHE A 72 -15.92 -6.19 4.34
C PHE A 72 -14.45 -5.84 4.61
N THR A 73 -14.19 -4.68 5.22
CA THR A 73 -12.83 -4.22 5.56
C THR A 73 -12.14 -5.14 6.58
N PHE A 74 -12.88 -5.62 7.58
CA PHE A 74 -12.40 -6.63 8.52
C PHE A 74 -12.06 -7.93 7.80
N SER A 75 -12.95 -8.43 6.95
CA SER A 75 -12.75 -9.69 6.21
C SER A 75 -11.52 -9.63 5.32
N VAL A 76 -11.35 -8.54 4.56
CA VAL A 76 -10.17 -8.33 3.71
C VAL A 76 -8.90 -8.25 4.55
N THR A 77 -8.91 -7.50 5.65
CA THR A 77 -7.73 -7.36 6.50
C THR A 77 -7.34 -8.68 7.19
N PHE A 78 -8.31 -9.44 7.70
CA PHE A 78 -8.05 -10.76 8.27
C PHE A 78 -7.50 -11.74 7.25
N ALA A 79 -8.03 -11.74 6.02
CA ALA A 79 -7.50 -12.56 4.93
C ALA A 79 -6.05 -12.19 4.60
N ARG A 80 -5.71 -10.90 4.61
CA ARG A 80 -4.34 -10.42 4.41
C ARG A 80 -3.40 -10.83 5.56
N ILE A 81 -3.86 -10.74 6.81
CA ILE A 81 -3.07 -11.23 7.96
C ILE A 81 -2.84 -12.73 7.84
N ALA A 82 -3.87 -13.51 7.52
CA ALA A 82 -3.75 -14.94 7.31
C ALA A 82 -2.73 -15.27 6.20
N LEU A 83 -2.79 -14.56 5.07
CA LEU A 83 -1.82 -14.69 3.98
C LEU A 83 -0.38 -14.47 4.47
N VAL A 84 -0.16 -13.46 5.32
CA VAL A 84 1.15 -13.18 5.90
C VAL A 84 1.61 -14.29 6.83
N LEU A 85 0.73 -14.81 7.68
CA LEU A 85 1.03 -15.92 8.58
C LEU A 85 1.36 -17.20 7.81
N PHE A 86 0.63 -17.49 6.73
CA PHE A 86 0.92 -18.62 5.85
C PHE A 86 2.28 -18.47 5.15
N PHE A 87 2.63 -17.27 4.69
CA PHE A 87 3.96 -17.00 4.12
C PHE A 87 5.08 -17.29 5.14
N LYS A 88 4.91 -16.84 6.40
CA LYS A 88 5.90 -17.07 7.48
C LYS A 88 6.05 -18.55 7.87
N SER A 89 4.99 -19.34 7.70
CA SER A 89 4.99 -20.77 8.06
C SER A 89 5.61 -21.69 7.00
N TYR A 90 5.78 -21.22 5.75
CA TYR A 90 6.26 -22.07 4.65
C TYR A 90 7.74 -21.82 4.35
N ASP A 91 8.56 -22.84 4.63
CA ASP A 91 10.01 -22.86 4.30
C ASP A 91 10.28 -22.81 2.77
N TYR A 92 9.28 -23.12 1.95
CA TYR A 92 9.34 -23.11 0.48
C TYR A 92 9.13 -21.73 -0.18
N ALA A 93 9.10 -20.65 0.58
CA ALA A 93 8.85 -19.30 0.06
C ALA A 93 9.81 -18.90 -1.09
N GLU A 94 11.03 -19.44 -1.12
CA GLU A 94 11.98 -19.22 -2.22
C GLU A 94 11.49 -19.79 -3.56
N ASN A 95 10.88 -20.98 -3.59
CA ASN A 95 10.49 -21.65 -4.84
C ASN A 95 9.22 -21.06 -5.50
N ARG A 96 8.45 -20.23 -4.78
CA ARG A 96 7.20 -19.62 -5.27
C ARG A 96 7.12 -18.11 -5.02
N LEU A 97 8.26 -17.43 -4.94
CA LEU A 97 8.34 -16.00 -4.61
C LEU A 97 7.39 -15.12 -5.46
N LYS A 98 7.29 -15.38 -6.77
CA LYS A 98 6.39 -14.63 -7.67
C LYS A 98 4.90 -14.73 -7.28
N LEU A 99 4.45 -15.90 -6.84
CA LEU A 99 3.07 -16.10 -6.40
C LEU A 99 2.77 -15.25 -5.17
N TRP A 100 3.67 -15.25 -4.18
CA TRP A 100 3.50 -14.49 -2.95
C TRP A 100 3.52 -12.98 -3.21
N VAL A 101 4.40 -12.49 -4.07
CA VAL A 101 4.40 -11.08 -4.50
C VAL A 101 3.06 -10.71 -5.15
N ASN A 102 2.54 -11.53 -6.07
CA ASN A 102 1.26 -11.24 -6.72
C ASN A 102 0.07 -11.26 -5.74
N LEU A 103 0.05 -12.23 -4.81
CA LEU A 103 -0.98 -12.30 -3.77
C LEU A 103 -0.89 -11.09 -2.81
N TYR A 104 0.32 -10.63 -2.50
CA TYR A 104 0.52 -9.42 -1.71
C TYR A 104 -0.02 -8.18 -2.42
N ILE A 105 0.30 -8.01 -3.71
CA ILE A 105 -0.21 -6.90 -4.54
C ILE A 105 -1.73 -6.93 -4.59
N LEU A 106 -2.34 -8.10 -4.85
CA LEU A 106 -3.80 -8.24 -4.86
C LEU A 106 -4.42 -7.89 -3.50
N GLY A 107 -3.82 -8.36 -2.40
CA GLY A 107 -4.26 -8.02 -1.05
C GLY A 107 -4.15 -6.52 -0.76
N ALA A 108 -3.07 -5.87 -1.23
CA ALA A 108 -2.89 -4.43 -1.11
C ALA A 108 -3.94 -3.66 -1.93
N LEU A 109 -4.22 -4.06 -3.16
CA LEU A 109 -5.28 -3.47 -3.99
C LEU A 109 -6.65 -3.58 -3.33
N LEU A 110 -7.01 -4.77 -2.82
CA LEU A 110 -8.27 -4.98 -2.10
C LEU A 110 -8.34 -4.14 -0.83
N GLY A 111 -7.23 -4.04 -0.08
CA GLY A 111 -7.13 -3.19 1.10
C GLY A 111 -7.36 -1.72 0.76
N GLY A 112 -6.75 -1.21 -0.31
CA GLY A 112 -6.96 0.16 -0.78
C GLY A 112 -8.40 0.38 -1.25
N ALA A 113 -8.97 -0.59 -1.98
CA ALA A 113 -10.35 -0.52 -2.44
C ALA A 113 -11.36 -0.44 -1.28
N CYS A 114 -11.11 -1.09 -0.14
CA CYS A 114 -11.95 -0.91 1.06
C CYS A 114 -12.03 0.56 1.49
N TRP A 115 -10.89 1.27 1.50
CA TRP A 115 -10.82 2.69 1.83
C TRP A 115 -11.44 3.57 0.73
N GLY A 116 -11.26 3.23 -0.54
CA GLY A 116 -11.91 3.93 -1.65
C GLY A 116 -13.45 3.79 -1.62
N LEU A 117 -13.97 2.61 -1.29
CA LEU A 117 -15.40 2.35 -1.15
C LEU A 117 -16.02 3.13 0.01
N MET A 118 -15.28 3.34 1.10
CA MET A 118 -15.66 4.27 2.16
C MET A 118 -15.87 5.68 1.60
N GLY A 119 -14.93 6.14 0.78
CA GLY A 119 -15.00 7.41 0.07
C GLY A 119 -16.26 7.53 -0.77
N ILE A 120 -16.62 6.50 -1.53
CA ILE A 120 -17.81 6.55 -2.41
C ILE A 120 -19.13 6.50 -1.62
N TYR A 121 -19.26 5.58 -0.65
CA TYR A 121 -20.56 5.25 -0.06
C TYR A 121 -20.82 5.89 1.31
N LEU A 122 -19.77 6.18 2.08
CA LEU A 122 -19.90 6.73 3.43
C LEU A 122 -19.64 8.23 3.46
N PHE A 123 -18.70 8.73 2.65
CA PHE A 123 -18.32 10.15 2.65
C PHE A 123 -19.48 11.10 2.29
N PRO A 124 -20.30 10.88 1.25
CA PRO A 124 -21.27 11.89 0.80
C PRO A 124 -22.39 12.17 1.82
N SER A 125 -22.75 11.17 2.63
CA SER A 125 -23.81 11.30 3.63
C SER A 125 -23.29 11.61 5.03
N ALA A 126 -21.99 11.85 5.18
CA ALA A 126 -21.36 12.21 6.44
C ALA A 126 -21.39 13.74 6.64
N ASN A 127 -21.47 14.18 7.90
CA ASN A 127 -21.38 15.62 8.20
C ASN A 127 -19.92 16.12 8.01
N PRO A 128 -19.67 17.44 7.96
CA PRO A 128 -18.32 17.97 7.69
C PRO A 128 -17.23 17.51 8.67
N VAL A 129 -17.59 17.30 9.95
CA VAL A 129 -16.65 16.82 10.97
C VAL A 129 -16.27 15.37 10.70
N GLU A 130 -17.26 14.51 10.40
CA GLU A 130 -17.06 13.12 10.02
C GLU A 130 -16.25 12.98 8.71
N GLN A 131 -16.51 13.82 7.72
CA GLN A 131 -15.77 13.83 6.45
C GLN A 131 -14.30 14.19 6.66
N THR A 132 -14.01 15.21 7.48
CA THR A 132 -12.64 15.58 7.84
C THR A 132 -11.96 14.42 8.57
N PHE A 133 -12.67 13.80 9.52
CA PHE A 133 -12.17 12.63 10.23
C PHE A 133 -11.84 11.46 9.29
N MET A 134 -12.71 11.16 8.32
CA MET A 134 -12.46 10.13 7.30
C MET A 134 -11.21 10.42 6.45
N ILE A 135 -11.04 11.66 5.99
CA ILE A 135 -9.86 12.06 5.20
C ILE A 135 -8.59 11.85 6.02
N LEU A 136 -8.59 12.25 7.29
CA LEU A 136 -7.45 12.06 8.19
C LEU A 136 -7.13 10.58 8.40
N MET A 137 -8.15 9.73 8.56
CA MET A 137 -7.95 8.28 8.68
C MET A 137 -7.36 7.67 7.41
N VAL A 138 -7.87 8.04 6.23
CA VAL A 138 -7.33 7.57 4.94
C VAL A 138 -5.88 8.00 4.78
N ALA A 139 -5.57 9.28 5.01
CA ALA A 139 -4.22 9.82 4.92
C ALA A 139 -3.25 9.13 5.89
N GLY A 140 -3.67 8.89 7.14
CA GLY A 140 -2.87 8.18 8.13
C GLY A 140 -2.59 6.73 7.75
N VAL A 141 -3.60 6.01 7.27
CA VAL A 141 -3.45 4.62 6.85
C VAL A 141 -2.58 4.49 5.60
N THR A 142 -2.73 5.38 4.61
CA THR A 142 -1.86 5.40 3.43
C THR A 142 -0.43 5.76 3.77
N ALA A 143 -0.22 6.76 4.62
CA ALA A 143 1.12 7.17 5.05
C ALA A 143 1.84 6.07 5.83
N GLY A 144 1.12 5.27 6.62
CA GLY A 144 1.70 4.10 7.28
C GLY A 144 1.97 2.93 6.34
N ALA A 145 1.03 2.63 5.43
CA ALA A 145 1.09 1.42 4.59
C ALA A 145 2.08 1.50 3.42
N VAL A 146 2.29 2.70 2.84
CA VAL A 146 3.12 2.90 1.65
C VAL A 146 4.60 2.58 1.91
N PRO A 147 5.27 3.14 2.93
CA PRO A 147 6.67 2.84 3.22
C PRO A 147 6.90 1.37 3.56
N LEU A 148 5.95 0.77 4.31
CA LEU A 148 5.97 -0.66 4.67
C LEU A 148 5.83 -1.59 3.47
N SER A 149 5.34 -1.09 2.33
CA SER A 149 5.19 -1.83 1.08
C SER A 149 6.18 -1.39 0.00
N ALA A 150 7.13 -0.49 0.30
CA ALA A 150 8.05 0.10 -0.69
C ALA A 150 8.90 -0.94 -1.45
N ALA A 151 9.24 -2.05 -0.79
CA ALA A 151 9.95 -3.17 -1.41
C ALA A 151 9.14 -3.92 -2.49
N ILE A 152 7.83 -3.66 -2.57
CA ILE A 152 6.94 -4.13 -3.64
C ILE A 152 6.19 -2.91 -4.20
N PRO A 153 6.80 -2.11 -5.11
CA PRO A 153 6.23 -0.84 -5.57
C PRO A 153 4.81 -0.96 -6.13
N GLY A 154 4.52 -2.06 -6.84
CA GLY A 154 3.17 -2.33 -7.36
C GLY A 154 2.11 -2.48 -6.27
N ALA A 155 2.48 -2.96 -5.08
CA ALA A 155 1.57 -3.08 -3.95
C ALA A 155 1.35 -1.72 -3.27
N ALA A 156 2.42 -0.94 -3.09
CA ALA A 156 2.34 0.41 -2.53
C ALA A 156 1.50 1.33 -3.43
N ALA A 157 1.81 1.39 -4.72
CA ALA A 157 1.07 2.18 -5.70
C ALA A 157 -0.38 1.70 -5.84
N GLY A 158 -0.59 0.38 -5.92
CA GLY A 158 -1.93 -0.20 -6.01
C GLY A 158 -2.81 0.15 -4.82
N PHE A 159 -2.29 0.02 -3.59
CA PHE A 159 -3.01 0.41 -2.39
C PHE A 159 -3.34 1.91 -2.39
N LEU A 160 -2.34 2.75 -2.66
CA LEU A 160 -2.47 4.20 -2.63
C LEU A 160 -3.51 4.70 -3.64
N ILE A 161 -3.41 4.25 -4.89
CA ILE A 161 -4.33 4.62 -5.97
C ILE A 161 -5.75 4.16 -5.63
N ALA A 162 -5.92 2.90 -5.22
CA ALA A 162 -7.24 2.35 -4.91
C ALA A 162 -7.90 3.02 -3.69
N ALA A 163 -7.12 3.53 -2.74
CA ALA A 163 -7.63 4.26 -1.57
C ALA A 163 -7.98 5.72 -1.89
N ILE A 164 -7.10 6.43 -2.62
CA ILE A 164 -7.17 7.89 -2.76
C ILE A 164 -7.98 8.33 -3.97
N VAL A 165 -7.84 7.67 -5.13
CA VAL A 165 -8.52 8.12 -6.36
C VAL A 165 -10.04 8.15 -6.19
N PRO A 166 -10.70 7.13 -5.61
CA PRO A 166 -12.15 7.21 -5.38
C PRO A 166 -12.57 8.35 -4.45
N LEU A 167 -11.73 8.69 -3.47
CA LEU A 167 -11.98 9.76 -2.52
C LEU A 167 -11.85 11.13 -3.20
N ILE A 168 -10.80 11.36 -3.99
CA ILE A 168 -10.62 12.56 -4.84
C ILE A 168 -11.84 12.76 -5.74
N LEU A 169 -12.23 11.71 -6.47
CA LEU A 169 -13.39 11.78 -7.37
C LEU A 169 -14.68 12.09 -6.61
N THR A 170 -14.87 11.52 -5.42
CA THR A 170 -16.07 11.79 -4.62
C THR A 170 -16.08 13.22 -4.09
N ILE A 171 -14.94 13.73 -3.62
CA ILE A 171 -14.79 15.10 -3.15
C ILE A 171 -15.04 16.09 -4.30
N ALA A 172 -14.47 15.85 -5.48
CA ALA A 172 -14.63 16.73 -6.64
C ALA A 172 -16.10 16.86 -7.10
N LEU A 173 -16.95 15.86 -6.79
CA LEU A 173 -18.38 15.89 -7.09
C LEU A 173 -19.21 16.62 -6.02
N ILE A 174 -18.64 16.93 -4.85
CA ILE A 174 -19.31 17.66 -3.76
C ILE A 174 -19.00 19.15 -3.92
N ASP A 175 -20.02 19.92 -4.26
CA ASP A 175 -19.91 21.37 -4.53
C ASP A 175 -19.78 22.16 -3.21
N ASN A 176 -18.55 22.23 -2.66
CA ASN A 176 -18.24 23.00 -1.46
C ASN A 176 -16.78 23.48 -1.43
N HIS A 177 -16.60 24.80 -1.25
CA HIS A 177 -15.29 25.46 -1.34
C HIS A 177 -14.20 24.93 -0.39
N VAL A 178 -14.58 24.39 0.78
CA VAL A 178 -13.61 23.86 1.76
C VAL A 178 -12.97 22.55 1.26
N TYR A 179 -13.67 21.76 0.45
CA TYR A 179 -13.14 20.46 0.01
C TYR A 179 -12.17 20.57 -1.17
N HIS A 180 -12.14 21.69 -1.90
CA HIS A 180 -11.12 21.92 -2.94
C HIS A 180 -9.69 21.98 -2.37
N LEU A 181 -9.52 22.44 -1.12
CA LEU A 181 -8.22 22.41 -0.44
C LEU A 181 -7.78 20.97 -0.13
N PHE A 182 -8.71 20.11 0.31
CA PHE A 182 -8.43 18.69 0.54
C PHE A 182 -8.18 17.94 -0.75
N ASP A 183 -8.93 18.24 -1.81
CA ASP A 183 -8.74 17.66 -3.14
C ASP A 183 -7.36 18.00 -3.71
N PHE A 184 -6.96 19.28 -3.61
CA PHE A 184 -5.62 19.72 -3.98
C PHE A 184 -4.55 19.02 -3.13
N ALA A 185 -4.71 18.95 -1.81
CA ALA A 185 -3.75 18.29 -0.92
C ALA A 185 -3.61 16.78 -1.22
N LEU A 186 -4.71 16.07 -1.45
CA LEU A 186 -4.71 14.66 -1.83
C LEU A 186 -4.10 14.44 -3.22
N SER A 187 -4.38 15.33 -4.16
CA SER A 187 -3.78 15.29 -5.50
C SER A 187 -2.27 15.50 -5.45
N VAL A 188 -1.79 16.44 -4.63
CA VAL A 188 -0.36 16.63 -4.37
C VAL A 188 0.22 15.38 -3.69
N TYR A 189 -0.43 14.85 -2.67
CA TYR A 189 0.02 13.65 -1.97
C TYR A 189 0.12 12.43 -2.90
N LEU A 190 -0.82 12.27 -3.83
CA LEU A 190 -0.76 11.24 -4.88
C LEU A 190 0.34 11.52 -5.91
N SER A 191 0.57 12.80 -6.20
CA SER A 191 1.56 13.25 -7.19
C SER A 191 2.98 13.21 -6.68
N LEU A 192 3.21 13.15 -5.35
CA LEU A 192 4.53 12.99 -4.75
C LEU A 192 5.05 11.59 -5.09
N PRO A 193 5.90 11.43 -6.11
CA PRO A 193 6.58 10.19 -6.37
C PRO A 193 7.75 10.13 -5.38
N ASP A 194 8.09 8.92 -4.94
CA ASP A 194 9.30 8.64 -4.16
C ASP A 194 10.52 9.17 -4.94
N SER A 195 10.95 10.41 -4.67
CA SER A 195 11.87 11.15 -5.52
C SER A 195 13.35 10.86 -5.23
N ASP A 196 13.69 9.64 -4.80
CA ASP A 196 15.04 9.32 -4.31
C ASP A 196 15.67 8.03 -4.90
N HIS A 197 15.28 7.61 -6.10
CA HIS A 197 15.93 6.47 -6.79
C HIS A 197 16.51 6.75 -8.18
N THR A 198 16.81 8.00 -8.51
CA THR A 198 17.48 8.35 -9.79
C THR A 198 18.70 9.26 -9.66
N GLN A 199 19.48 9.12 -8.58
CA GLN A 199 20.86 9.63 -8.53
C GLN A 199 21.72 8.63 -7.77
N ASP A 200 22.32 7.69 -8.51
CA ASP A 200 23.62 7.03 -8.24
C ASP A 200 23.69 5.73 -9.05
N ALA A 201 23.90 5.87 -10.37
CA ALA A 201 24.45 4.85 -11.26
C ALA A 201 25.24 5.52 -12.38
#